data_AF-A0A2V5U127-F1
#
_entry.id   AF-A0A2V5U127-F1
#
_cell.length_a   1.000
_cell.length_b   1.000
_cell.length_c   1.000
_cell.angle_alpha   90.00
_cell.angle_beta   90.00
_cell.angle_gamma   90.00
#
_symmetry.space_group_name_H-M   'P 1'
#
loop_
_entity.id
_entity.type
_entity.pdbx_description
1 polymer ?
#
loop_
_entity_poly.entity_id
_entity_poly.type
_entity_poly.pdbx_seq_one_letter_code
_entity_poly.pdbx_strand_id
1 'polypeptide(L)'
;MGFSGDTQDKWSYCPSAMRLSNLVASMVAAVGTATAIAAETGTAKSAGAGEITFSRDLAPVVFSHCAPCHRPGGVGPFSLLRYADARKRGKELAEVTAQRIMPPWLPAPGHGELMDSRRMSDGEVQLFQGWLAGGALEGNTVDLPPCPTFPAGWQLGQPDLVVRMSEPYELGPDGPDLYRNFVVPLPLASNRFVQAFEFRPGSQSVHHVRILFDRTGQCRQLDERDPEPGFSGMNVPARHPPGHLLGWVPGRQPRRNPPELTWVLEAGSDLVLQMHMQRTGKRESIQPEVGFYFTDVRPSKTPFLMGLTAQLIDIPAGATNYTVTRSFELPSNVELLAVMPHAHYLAREVRFNATFPDGASRSLLWIPRWDFNWQEEYRYQQPVHLPRGARLECSISYDNSAANIRNPNHPPRRVIFGPQSTDEMGELWFQLLPDHANDLAILQREKRLMDSRETAGFYENFLRAHPDDAPSHVALGKVLGPLGQTAAAALHFRTALELNPGQSEAHYYLGLILFDEQQFPEARAEFERELRVNPGFYKADVGLGSVSIEEQNLDQAEVHLKAALNKNPKDPGVREMLARIVKAKAESKP
;
A
#
# COMPACT_ATOMS: atom_id res chain seq x y z
N MET A 1 -8.24 2.60 -16.02
CA MET A 1 -6.83 2.54 -16.43
C MET A 1 -6.51 1.10 -16.77
N GLY A 2 -6.54 0.78 -18.06
CA GLY A 2 -5.82 -0.37 -18.61
C GLY A 2 -4.49 0.19 -19.10
N PHE A 3 -3.41 -0.10 -18.38
CA PHE A 3 -2.06 0.04 -18.89
C PHE A 3 -1.55 -1.39 -19.09
N SER A 4 -1.48 -1.84 -20.34
CA SER A 4 -0.84 -3.08 -20.74
C SER A 4 0.67 -2.90 -20.60
N GLY A 5 1.23 -3.35 -19.47
CA GLY A 5 2.66 -3.35 -19.21
C GLY A 5 3.19 -4.76 -19.31
N ASP A 6 3.55 -5.17 -20.53
CA ASP A 6 4.33 -6.36 -20.79
C ASP A 6 5.80 -5.92 -20.86
N THR A 7 6.53 -5.96 -19.74
CA THR A 7 7.98 -5.71 -19.73
C THR A 7 8.67 -6.57 -18.70
N GLN A 8 9.47 -7.52 -19.21
CA GLN A 8 10.45 -8.30 -18.48
C GLN A 8 11.51 -7.38 -17.87
N ASP A 9 11.47 -7.18 -16.55
CA ASP A 9 12.55 -6.51 -15.83
C ASP A 9 13.70 -7.50 -15.61
N LYS A 10 14.78 -7.30 -16.37
CA LYS A 10 16.12 -7.80 -16.03
C LYS A 10 16.75 -6.80 -15.05
N TRP A 11 17.65 -7.30 -14.19
CA TRP A 11 18.63 -6.61 -13.32
C TRP A 11 18.44 -6.91 -11.83
N SER A 12 19.33 -7.78 -11.35
CA SER A 12 19.48 -8.27 -9.98
C SER A 12 20.28 -7.31 -9.11
N TYR A 13 19.96 -7.20 -7.81
CA TYR A 13 20.94 -6.79 -6.81
C TYR A 13 20.91 -7.72 -5.60
N CYS A 14 22.10 -8.23 -5.28
CA CYS A 14 22.42 -9.16 -4.20
C CYS A 14 23.40 -8.43 -3.27
N PRO A 15 23.18 -8.30 -1.95
CA PRO A 15 24.17 -7.75 -1.06
C PRO A 15 24.96 -8.90 -0.41
N SER A 16 26.06 -9.31 -1.02
CA SER A 16 27.09 -10.05 -0.29
C SER A 16 28.50 -9.78 -0.80
N ALA A 17 29.34 -9.35 0.15
CA ALA A 17 30.80 -9.32 0.12
C ALA A 17 31.48 -8.18 -0.69
N MET A 18 31.68 -7.02 -0.04
CA MET A 18 32.84 -6.17 -0.32
C MET A 18 34.11 -6.90 0.12
N ARG A 19 34.90 -7.39 -0.84
CA ARG A 19 36.31 -7.74 -0.62
C ARG A 19 37.14 -6.47 -0.75
N LEU A 20 37.69 -6.01 0.37
CA LEU A 20 38.77 -5.03 0.40
C LEU A 20 40.05 -5.68 -0.12
N SER A 21 40.57 -5.20 -1.25
CA SER A 21 41.98 -5.38 -1.61
C SER A 21 42.47 -4.28 -2.54
N ASN A 22 43.47 -3.55 -2.04
CA ASN A 22 44.54 -2.83 -2.71
C ASN A 22 44.21 -1.58 -3.54
N LEU A 23 44.59 -0.42 -2.99
CA LEU A 23 45.25 0.65 -3.73
C LEU A 23 46.33 1.28 -2.82
N VAL A 24 47.58 1.10 -3.23
CA VAL A 24 48.79 1.74 -2.69
C VAL A 24 49.19 2.86 -3.64
N ALA A 25 49.77 3.93 -3.07
CA ALA A 25 50.51 5.05 -3.69
C ALA A 25 49.63 6.09 -4.43
N SER A 26 49.78 7.40 -4.27
CA SER A 26 50.81 8.25 -3.68
C SER A 26 50.16 9.60 -3.30
N MET A 27 50.58 10.24 -2.21
CA MET A 27 50.66 11.70 -2.19
C MET A 27 51.75 12.18 -1.23
N VAL A 28 52.44 13.20 -1.73
CA VAL A 28 53.72 13.75 -1.29
C VAL A 28 53.59 14.59 -0.03
N ALA A 29 54.69 14.63 0.71
CA ALA A 29 54.96 15.34 1.95
C ALA A 29 54.53 16.83 1.99
N ALA A 30 54.04 17.24 3.16
CA ALA A 30 54.29 18.58 3.70
C ALA A 30 54.63 18.43 5.19
N VAL A 31 55.89 18.70 5.51
CA VAL A 31 56.45 18.71 6.87
C VAL A 31 55.99 20.00 7.56
N GLY A 32 55.27 19.85 8.67
CA GLY A 32 54.94 20.94 9.59
C GLY A 32 55.24 20.48 11.01
N THR A 33 56.36 20.94 11.56
CA THR A 33 56.80 20.69 12.93
C THR A 33 55.84 21.33 13.93
N ALA A 34 55.20 20.52 14.77
CA ALA A 34 54.56 20.96 16.00
C ALA A 34 55.04 20.09 17.17
N THR A 35 55.71 20.76 18.09
CA THR A 35 56.29 20.27 19.35
C THR A 35 55.29 19.51 20.22
N ALA A 36 55.67 18.30 20.61
CA ALA A 36 54.96 17.48 21.59
C ALA A 36 55.12 18.08 23.00
N ILE A 37 54.02 18.52 23.60
CA ILE A 37 53.90 18.65 25.06
C ILE A 37 53.23 17.37 25.53
N ALA A 38 54.00 16.53 26.23
CA ALA A 38 53.48 15.34 26.89
C ALA A 38 52.56 15.76 28.04
N ALA A 39 51.25 15.66 27.82
CA ALA A 39 50.27 15.62 28.90
C ALA A 39 50.06 14.16 29.27
N GLU A 40 50.55 13.76 30.45
CA GLU A 40 50.18 12.51 31.10
C GLU A 40 48.67 12.51 31.35
N THR A 41 47.92 11.95 30.40
CA THR A 41 46.52 11.61 30.61
C THR A 41 46.50 10.26 31.30
N GLY A 42 46.51 10.30 32.63
CA GLY A 42 46.11 9.17 33.44
C GLY A 42 44.76 8.68 32.94
N THR A 43 44.74 7.49 32.35
CA THR A 43 43.52 6.77 32.01
C THR A 43 42.86 6.34 33.31
N ALA A 44 42.05 7.25 33.87
CA ALA A 44 41.05 6.89 34.84
C ALA A 44 40.07 5.93 34.14
N LYS A 45 40.32 4.62 34.29
CA LYS A 45 39.30 3.59 34.11
C LYS A 45 38.08 4.04 34.92
N SER A 46 37.00 4.39 34.22
CA SER A 46 35.70 4.58 34.85
C SER A 46 35.24 3.26 35.44
N ALA A 47 35.58 3.03 36.70
CA ALA A 47 34.97 2.00 37.52
C ALA A 47 33.53 2.45 37.81
N GLY A 48 32.55 1.81 37.15
CA GLY A 48 31.13 2.16 37.37
C GLY A 48 30.11 1.59 36.39
N ALA A 49 30.34 0.41 35.78
CA ALA A 49 29.29 -0.44 35.24
C ALA A 49 29.82 -1.88 35.27
N GLY A 50 29.07 -2.81 35.85
CA GLY A 50 29.45 -4.23 35.82
C GLY A 50 29.65 -4.72 34.38
N GLU A 51 30.46 -5.75 34.20
CA GLU A 51 30.73 -6.34 32.89
C GLU A 51 29.41 -6.76 32.19
N ILE A 52 29.17 -6.31 30.95
CA ILE A 52 27.93 -6.61 30.21
C ILE A 52 27.99 -8.06 29.73
N THR A 53 26.95 -8.83 30.00
CA THR A 53 26.85 -10.25 29.65
C THR A 53 25.61 -10.56 28.84
N PHE A 54 25.65 -11.66 28.07
CA PHE A 54 24.49 -12.11 27.33
C PHE A 54 23.35 -12.49 28.27
N SER A 55 23.60 -13.33 29.27
CA SER A 55 22.55 -13.90 30.11
C SER A 55 21.76 -12.84 30.87
N ARG A 56 22.45 -11.89 31.52
CA ARG A 56 21.81 -10.85 32.34
C ARG A 56 21.26 -9.69 31.52
N ASP A 57 22.05 -9.17 30.56
CA ASP A 57 21.75 -7.86 29.96
C ASP A 57 21.19 -7.99 28.54
N LEU A 58 21.76 -8.88 27.72
CA LEU A 58 21.43 -8.96 26.29
C LEU A 58 20.24 -9.87 25.98
N ALA A 59 20.12 -11.00 26.68
CA ALA A 59 19.09 -12.00 26.47
C ALA A 59 17.67 -11.43 26.67
N PRO A 60 17.37 -10.61 27.71
CA PRO A 60 16.07 -9.96 27.83
C PRO A 60 15.70 -9.14 26.58
N VAL A 61 16.65 -8.38 26.04
CA VAL A 61 16.44 -7.54 24.86
C VAL A 61 16.28 -8.38 23.60
N VAL A 62 17.16 -9.38 23.40
CA VAL A 62 17.08 -10.31 22.27
C VAL A 62 15.76 -11.09 22.28
N PHE A 63 15.30 -11.53 23.44
CA PHE A 63 14.07 -12.30 23.59
C PHE A 63 12.82 -11.45 23.36
N SER A 64 12.86 -10.17 23.74
CA SER A 64 11.76 -9.23 23.48
C SER A 64 11.69 -8.81 22.01
N HIS A 65 12.82 -8.39 21.42
CA HIS A 65 12.82 -7.69 20.13
C HIS A 65 13.20 -8.57 18.93
N CYS A 66 13.99 -9.62 19.13
CA CYS A 66 14.54 -10.41 18.02
C CYS A 66 13.90 -11.80 17.92
N ALA A 67 13.68 -12.48 19.04
CA ALA A 67 13.10 -13.83 19.09
C ALA A 67 11.69 -13.97 18.47
N PRO A 68 10.84 -12.92 18.39
CA PRO A 68 9.59 -13.00 17.64
C PRO A 68 9.77 -13.41 16.16
N CYS A 69 10.93 -13.13 15.57
CA CYS A 69 11.26 -13.56 14.19
C CYS A 69 12.40 -14.59 14.17
N HIS A 70 13.43 -14.41 15.00
CA HIS A 70 14.65 -15.20 15.03
C HIS A 70 14.56 -16.39 15.99
N ARG A 71 13.71 -17.35 15.62
CA ARG A 71 13.50 -18.61 16.35
C ARG A 71 13.32 -19.78 15.38
N PRO A 72 13.46 -21.04 15.83
CA PRO A 72 13.12 -22.20 15.00
C PRO A 72 11.68 -22.09 14.47
N GLY A 73 11.49 -22.27 13.16
CA GLY A 73 10.19 -22.12 12.48
C GLY A 73 9.68 -20.68 12.34
N GLY A 74 10.45 -19.68 12.77
CA GLY A 74 10.16 -18.26 12.55
C GLY A 74 10.53 -17.79 11.15
N VAL A 75 10.14 -16.56 10.82
CA VAL A 75 10.45 -15.92 9.52
C VAL A 75 11.91 -15.48 9.41
N GLY A 76 12.63 -15.37 10.52
CA GLY A 76 14.06 -15.06 10.53
C GLY A 76 14.90 -16.24 10.05
N PRO A 77 16.01 -16.01 9.31
CA PRO A 77 16.82 -17.08 8.72
C PRO A 77 17.63 -17.91 9.72
N PHE A 78 17.65 -17.52 11.00
CA PHE A 78 18.37 -18.20 12.07
C PHE A 78 17.75 -17.89 13.43
N SER A 79 18.06 -18.71 14.44
CA SER A 79 17.64 -18.48 15.83
C SER A 79 18.62 -17.59 16.58
N LEU A 80 18.10 -16.80 17.53
CA LEU A 80 18.88 -16.02 18.50
C LEU A 80 18.57 -16.41 19.96
N LEU A 81 17.93 -17.57 20.17
CA LEU A 81 17.47 -18.00 21.51
C LEU A 81 18.61 -18.47 22.43
N ARG A 82 19.81 -18.73 21.89
CA ARG A 82 20.96 -19.24 22.63
C ARG A 82 22.15 -18.30 22.49
N TYR A 83 22.98 -18.24 23.53
CA TYR A 83 24.22 -17.47 23.54
C TYR A 83 25.11 -17.77 22.34
N ALA A 84 25.35 -19.05 22.04
CA ALA A 84 26.24 -19.46 20.94
C ALA A 84 25.80 -18.89 19.58
N ASP A 85 24.48 -18.81 19.34
CA ASP A 85 23.92 -18.28 18.10
C ASP A 85 24.08 -16.75 18.02
N ALA A 86 23.81 -16.06 19.12
CA ALA A 86 24.00 -14.61 19.23
C ALA A 86 25.48 -14.22 19.12
N ARG A 87 26.38 -14.95 19.80
CA ARG A 87 27.83 -14.71 19.78
C ARG A 87 28.42 -14.84 18.39
N LYS A 88 27.97 -15.85 17.63
CA LYS A 88 28.38 -16.05 16.23
C LYS A 88 28.04 -14.85 15.33
N ARG A 89 27.07 -14.02 15.73
CA ARG A 89 26.58 -12.84 15.00
C ARG A 89 26.81 -11.53 15.75
N GLY A 90 27.69 -11.51 16.76
CA GLY A 90 27.81 -10.36 17.64
C GLY A 90 28.13 -9.06 16.90
N LYS A 91 28.96 -9.13 15.85
CA LYS A 91 29.30 -7.98 15.01
C LYS A 91 28.08 -7.49 14.22
N GLU A 92 27.40 -8.40 13.52
CA GLU A 92 26.21 -8.09 12.74
C GLU A 92 25.11 -7.52 13.63
N LEU A 93 24.84 -8.13 14.78
CA LEU A 93 23.84 -7.66 15.76
C LEU A 93 24.17 -6.24 16.23
N ALA A 94 25.42 -5.96 16.59
CA ALA A 94 25.83 -4.62 17.00
C ALA A 94 25.70 -3.59 15.87
N GLU A 95 25.99 -3.98 14.63
CA GLU A 95 25.91 -3.10 13.46
C GLU A 95 24.46 -2.77 13.07
N VAL A 96 23.60 -3.79 12.89
CA VAL A 96 22.22 -3.59 12.45
C VAL A 96 21.36 -2.89 13.49
N THR A 97 21.62 -3.09 14.79
CA THR A 97 20.92 -2.38 15.87
C THR A 97 21.38 -0.93 15.97
N ALA A 98 22.69 -0.65 15.84
CA ALA A 98 23.21 0.72 15.81
C ALA A 98 22.65 1.53 14.63
N GLN A 99 22.53 0.90 13.46
CA GLN A 99 21.92 1.54 12.29
C GLN A 99 20.38 1.59 12.36
N ARG A 100 19.76 0.89 13.32
CA ARG A 100 18.31 0.64 13.46
C ARG A 100 17.67 0.03 12.20
N ILE A 101 18.41 -0.86 11.56
CA ILE A 101 17.87 -1.75 10.52
C ILE A 101 17.04 -2.86 11.18
N MET A 102 17.49 -3.34 12.34
CA MET A 102 16.81 -4.36 13.13
C MET A 102 16.64 -3.92 14.58
N PRO A 103 15.53 -4.30 15.24
CA PRO A 103 14.31 -4.81 14.62
C PRO A 103 13.67 -3.76 13.71
N PRO A 104 12.99 -4.16 12.63
CA PRO A 104 12.45 -3.23 11.65
C PRO A 104 11.27 -2.46 12.25
N TRP A 105 11.48 -1.15 12.44
CA TRP A 105 10.48 -0.20 12.90
C TRP A 105 10.89 1.22 12.47
N LEU A 106 10.18 1.78 11.50
CA LEU A 106 10.53 3.08 10.92
C LEU A 106 10.09 4.30 11.75
N PRO A 107 8.92 4.30 12.44
CA PRO A 107 8.46 5.46 13.17
C PRO A 107 9.38 5.87 14.33
N ALA A 108 9.64 7.18 14.43
CA ALA A 108 10.29 7.78 15.57
C ALA A 108 9.34 7.86 16.79
N PRO A 109 9.85 7.76 18.02
CA PRO A 109 9.04 7.89 19.23
C PRO A 109 8.58 9.34 19.43
N GLY A 110 7.44 9.55 20.11
CA GLY A 110 6.91 10.88 20.42
C GLY A 110 6.08 11.53 19.31
N HIS A 111 5.82 10.82 18.21
CA HIS A 111 5.04 11.30 17.07
C HIS A 111 3.82 10.39 16.86
N GLY A 112 2.88 10.46 17.81
CA GLY A 112 1.76 9.53 17.94
C GLY A 112 2.12 8.30 18.78
N GLU A 113 1.15 7.84 19.57
CA GLU A 113 1.30 6.62 20.38
C GLU A 113 0.85 5.41 19.57
N LEU A 114 1.81 4.64 19.05
CA LEU A 114 1.59 3.52 18.14
C LEU A 114 1.66 2.17 18.87
N MET A 115 0.76 1.26 18.51
CA MET A 115 0.76 -0.13 18.96
C MET A 115 1.93 -0.91 18.38
N ASP A 116 2.30 -2.00 19.05
CA ASP A 116 3.23 -3.02 18.56
C ASP A 116 4.61 -2.46 18.16
N SER A 117 5.01 -1.34 18.77
CA SER A 117 6.32 -0.75 18.54
C SER A 117 7.43 -1.76 18.82
N ARG A 118 8.19 -2.09 17.79
CA ARG A 118 9.35 -2.98 17.90
C ARG A 118 10.63 -2.21 18.24
N ARG A 119 10.58 -0.88 18.33
CA ARG A 119 11.74 -0.02 18.54
C ARG A 119 12.47 -0.38 19.83
N MET A 120 13.79 -0.47 19.75
CA MET A 120 14.67 -0.53 20.93
C MET A 120 15.02 0.89 21.42
N SER A 121 15.08 1.05 22.73
CA SER A 121 15.63 2.26 23.37
C SER A 121 17.12 2.42 23.06
N ASP A 122 17.64 3.63 23.23
CA ASP A 122 19.04 3.93 22.94
C ASP A 122 19.98 3.17 23.90
N GLY A 123 19.55 2.97 25.14
CA GLY A 123 20.27 2.14 26.12
C GLY A 123 20.31 0.67 25.71
N GLU A 124 19.19 0.11 25.26
CA GLU A 124 19.16 -1.28 24.76
C GLU A 124 20.02 -1.48 23.52
N VAL A 125 20.06 -0.50 22.61
CA VAL A 125 20.99 -0.52 21.47
C VAL A 125 22.43 -0.57 21.98
N GLN A 126 22.80 0.34 22.89
CA GLN A 126 24.15 0.42 23.47
C GLN A 126 24.61 -0.88 24.13
N LEU A 127 23.71 -1.69 24.67
CA LEU A 127 24.06 -2.99 25.23
C LEU A 127 24.72 -3.91 24.19
N PHE A 128 24.29 -3.89 22.93
CA PHE A 128 24.89 -4.72 21.88
C PHE A 128 26.33 -4.31 21.57
N GLN A 129 26.58 -3.00 21.44
CA GLN A 129 27.93 -2.50 21.19
C GLN A 129 28.83 -2.72 22.42
N GLY A 130 28.31 -2.46 23.62
CA GLY A 130 29.03 -2.65 24.88
C GLY A 130 29.38 -4.11 25.14
N TRP A 131 28.43 -5.03 24.92
CA TRP A 131 28.67 -6.47 25.02
C TRP A 131 29.74 -6.93 24.03
N LEU A 132 29.66 -6.50 22.76
CA LEU A 132 30.67 -6.87 21.76
C LEU A 132 32.05 -6.33 22.13
N ALA A 133 32.14 -5.06 22.54
CA ALA A 133 33.39 -4.43 22.96
C ALA A 133 33.99 -5.09 24.21
N GLY A 134 33.13 -5.57 25.12
CA GLY A 134 33.51 -6.33 26.32
C GLY A 134 33.87 -7.79 26.07
N GLY A 135 34.06 -8.20 24.80
CA GLY A 135 34.44 -9.58 24.47
C GLY A 135 33.27 -10.56 24.39
N ALA A 136 32.03 -10.05 24.32
CA ALA A 136 30.77 -10.76 24.09
C ALA A 136 30.52 -11.93 25.05
N LEU A 137 30.69 -11.70 26.35
CA LEU A 137 30.65 -12.72 27.39
C LEU A 137 29.26 -13.34 27.59
N GLU A 138 29.21 -14.63 27.92
CA GLU A 138 27.94 -15.34 28.17
C GLU A 138 27.28 -14.90 29.49
N GLY A 139 28.07 -14.69 30.54
CA GLY A 139 27.56 -14.46 31.90
C GLY A 139 27.13 -15.75 32.59
N ASN A 140 26.53 -15.61 33.77
CA ASN A 140 26.07 -16.75 34.56
C ASN A 140 24.73 -17.26 34.02
N THR A 141 24.63 -18.57 33.76
CA THR A 141 23.41 -19.21 33.25
C THR A 141 22.19 -19.04 34.16
N VAL A 142 22.37 -18.77 35.46
CA VAL A 142 21.25 -18.50 36.39
C VAL A 142 20.59 -17.14 36.14
N ASP A 143 21.31 -16.20 35.51
CA ASP A 143 20.80 -14.88 35.16
C ASP A 143 20.05 -14.91 33.81
N LEU A 144 20.13 -16.02 33.06
CA LEU A 144 19.47 -16.16 31.78
C LEU A 144 17.94 -16.20 31.98
N PRO A 145 17.17 -15.27 31.38
CA PRO A 145 15.73 -15.32 31.49
C PRO A 145 15.15 -16.58 30.84
N PRO A 146 13.94 -17.02 31.24
CA PRO A 146 13.26 -18.12 30.60
C PRO A 146 13.13 -17.86 29.09
N CYS A 147 13.41 -18.89 28.29
CA CYS A 147 13.25 -18.78 26.85
C CYS A 147 11.77 -18.50 26.51
N PRO A 148 11.46 -17.54 25.63
CA PRO A 148 10.08 -17.23 25.27
C PRO A 148 9.38 -18.44 24.65
N THR A 149 8.15 -18.67 25.09
CA THR A 149 7.28 -19.70 24.51
C THR A 149 6.44 -19.09 23.40
N PHE A 150 6.44 -19.72 22.23
CA PHE A 150 5.63 -19.29 21.09
C PHE A 150 4.56 -20.35 20.80
N PRO A 151 3.31 -19.95 20.49
CA PRO A 151 2.27 -20.89 20.11
C PRO A 151 2.72 -21.78 18.95
N ALA A 152 2.48 -23.09 19.07
CA ALA A 152 2.62 -23.99 17.94
C ALA A 152 1.43 -23.76 16.98
N GLY A 153 1.69 -23.24 15.79
CA GLY A 153 0.66 -22.95 14.79
C GLY A 153 0.18 -21.50 14.84
N TRP A 154 -1.11 -21.30 15.10
CA TRP A 154 -1.82 -20.02 15.01
C TRP A 154 -1.79 -19.24 16.33
N GLN A 155 -1.42 -17.96 16.29
CA GLN A 155 -1.18 -17.15 17.49
C GLN A 155 -2.48 -16.75 18.20
N LEU A 156 -3.59 -16.58 17.47
CA LEU A 156 -4.90 -16.23 18.06
C LEU A 156 -5.76 -17.47 18.42
N GLY A 157 -5.16 -18.66 18.41
CA GLY A 157 -5.85 -19.95 18.54
C GLY A 157 -6.24 -20.52 17.18
N GLN A 158 -7.00 -21.63 17.16
CA GLN A 158 -7.44 -22.26 15.91
C GLN A 158 -8.40 -21.32 15.12
N PRO A 159 -8.14 -21.02 13.84
CA PRO A 159 -9.06 -20.26 13.00
C PRO A 159 -10.34 -21.05 12.68
N ASP A 160 -11.44 -20.34 12.50
CA ASP A 160 -12.73 -20.91 12.07
C ASP A 160 -12.71 -21.32 10.59
N LEU A 161 -11.89 -20.63 9.79
CA LEU A 161 -11.63 -20.97 8.39
C LEU A 161 -10.14 -20.82 8.11
N VAL A 162 -9.51 -21.85 7.56
CA VAL A 162 -8.16 -21.80 7.01
C VAL A 162 -8.26 -21.89 5.49
N VAL A 163 -7.81 -20.85 4.80
CA VAL A 163 -7.71 -20.81 3.33
C VAL A 163 -6.25 -21.03 2.96
N ARG A 164 -5.97 -22.11 2.24
CA ARG A 164 -4.63 -22.44 1.75
C ARG A 164 -4.58 -22.26 0.24
N MET A 165 -3.47 -21.75 -0.27
CA MET A 165 -3.22 -21.71 -1.71
C MET A 165 -3.30 -23.12 -2.31
N SER A 166 -4.04 -23.29 -3.41
CA SER A 166 -4.40 -24.60 -3.96
C SER A 166 -3.19 -25.44 -4.36
N GLU A 167 -2.17 -24.78 -4.91
CA GLU A 167 -0.91 -25.38 -5.35
C GLU A 167 0.27 -24.49 -4.93
N PRO A 168 1.47 -25.06 -4.74
CA PRO A 168 2.66 -24.28 -4.39
C PRO A 168 3.18 -23.49 -5.61
N TYR A 169 3.75 -22.31 -5.34
CA TYR A 169 4.50 -21.53 -6.31
C TYR A 169 6.00 -21.70 -6.09
N GLU A 170 6.73 -22.05 -7.16
CA GLU A 170 8.17 -22.32 -7.10
C GLU A 170 8.97 -21.07 -7.46
N LEU A 171 9.56 -20.42 -6.46
CA LEU A 171 10.44 -19.28 -6.68
C LEU A 171 11.89 -19.74 -6.86
N GLY A 172 12.50 -19.37 -7.97
CA GLY A 172 13.92 -19.67 -8.24
C GLY A 172 14.89 -18.93 -7.30
N PRO A 173 16.15 -19.40 -7.18
CA PRO A 173 17.15 -18.82 -6.28
C PRO A 173 17.64 -17.43 -6.68
N ASP A 174 17.62 -17.11 -7.98
CA ASP A 174 18.21 -15.90 -8.55
C ASP A 174 17.20 -15.15 -9.45
N GLY A 175 17.33 -13.83 -9.52
CA GLY A 175 16.45 -12.94 -10.30
C GLY A 175 15.99 -11.71 -9.52
N PRO A 176 15.20 -10.82 -10.16
CA PRO A 176 14.64 -9.63 -9.52
C PRO A 176 13.51 -9.99 -8.56
N ASP A 177 13.17 -9.13 -7.60
CA ASP A 177 11.98 -9.32 -6.76
C ASP A 177 10.70 -9.49 -7.60
N LEU A 178 9.76 -10.29 -7.11
CA LEU A 178 8.57 -10.67 -7.87
C LEU A 178 7.29 -10.24 -7.15
N TYR A 179 6.39 -9.58 -7.90
CA TYR A 179 5.01 -9.38 -7.49
C TYR A 179 4.08 -10.33 -8.23
N ARG A 180 3.35 -11.15 -7.48
CA ARG A 180 2.40 -12.12 -8.03
C ARG A 180 1.12 -12.15 -7.23
N ASN A 181 -0.01 -12.36 -7.92
CA ASN A 181 -1.34 -12.34 -7.34
C ASN A 181 -1.91 -13.75 -7.37
N PHE A 182 -1.99 -14.40 -6.21
CA PHE A 182 -2.54 -15.76 -6.09
C PHE A 182 -4.02 -15.72 -5.76
N VAL A 183 -4.82 -16.49 -6.47
CA VAL A 183 -6.28 -16.47 -6.37
C VAL A 183 -6.77 -17.77 -5.74
N VAL A 184 -7.59 -17.67 -4.69
CA VAL A 184 -8.12 -18.83 -3.97
C VAL A 184 -9.62 -18.65 -3.74
N PRO A 185 -10.48 -19.45 -4.39
CA PRO A 185 -11.92 -19.41 -4.13
C PRO A 185 -12.26 -19.71 -2.67
N LEU A 186 -13.09 -18.88 -2.05
CA LEU A 186 -13.46 -19.07 -0.65
C LEU A 186 -14.50 -20.19 -0.49
N PRO A 187 -14.27 -21.18 0.40
CA PRO A 187 -15.21 -22.27 0.66
C PRO A 187 -16.31 -21.82 1.65
N LEU A 188 -17.07 -20.79 1.29
CA LEU A 188 -18.13 -20.21 2.13
C LEU A 188 -19.53 -20.48 1.55
N ALA A 189 -20.39 -21.08 2.37
CA ALA A 189 -21.81 -21.27 2.02
C ALA A 189 -22.64 -19.99 2.22
N SER A 190 -22.22 -19.11 3.13
CA SER A 190 -22.89 -17.84 3.44
C SER A 190 -21.87 -16.80 3.93
N ASN A 191 -22.25 -15.53 3.91
CA ASN A 191 -21.43 -14.44 4.43
C ASN A 191 -21.08 -14.67 5.91
N ARG A 192 -19.88 -14.26 6.33
CA ARG A 192 -19.40 -14.33 7.72
C ARG A 192 -18.87 -12.98 8.19
N PHE A 193 -18.98 -12.68 9.48
CA PHE A 193 -18.33 -11.51 10.07
C PHE A 193 -16.97 -11.91 10.59
N VAL A 194 -15.93 -11.22 10.14
CA VAL A 194 -14.54 -11.47 10.51
C VAL A 194 -14.13 -10.51 11.60
N GLN A 195 -13.62 -11.06 12.69
CA GLN A 195 -13.03 -10.31 13.80
C GLN A 195 -11.51 -10.19 13.65
N ALA A 196 -10.84 -11.21 13.11
CA ALA A 196 -9.40 -11.22 12.91
C ALA A 196 -9.00 -12.03 11.68
N PHE A 197 -7.81 -11.77 11.19
CA PHE A 197 -7.10 -12.66 10.28
C PHE A 197 -5.68 -12.88 10.77
N GLU A 198 -5.10 -14.02 10.40
CA GLU A 198 -3.69 -14.32 10.57
C GLU A 198 -3.14 -14.89 9.26
N PHE A 199 -1.95 -14.43 8.85
CA PHE A 199 -1.30 -14.87 7.63
C PHE A 199 -0.05 -15.67 7.97
N ARG A 200 0.10 -16.86 7.39
CA ARG A 200 1.28 -17.70 7.51
C ARG A 200 1.96 -17.80 6.14
N PRO A 201 3.17 -17.21 5.98
CA PRO A 201 3.81 -17.10 4.67
C PRO A 201 4.25 -18.43 4.08
N GLY A 202 4.57 -19.43 4.92
CA GLY A 202 5.09 -20.73 4.48
C GLY A 202 6.51 -20.70 3.90
N SER A 203 7.06 -19.51 3.63
CA SER A 203 8.42 -19.31 3.09
C SER A 203 9.04 -18.01 3.63
N GLN A 204 10.37 -17.97 3.72
CA GLN A 204 11.13 -16.77 4.08
C GLN A 204 11.22 -15.76 2.93
N SER A 205 10.91 -16.16 1.69
CA SER A 205 10.90 -15.28 0.53
C SER A 205 9.76 -14.25 0.56
N VAL A 206 8.70 -14.49 1.34
CA VAL A 206 7.56 -13.57 1.39
C VAL A 206 7.93 -12.32 2.18
N HIS A 207 8.08 -11.21 1.46
CA HIS A 207 8.55 -9.95 2.03
C HIS A 207 7.37 -9.06 2.47
N HIS A 208 6.30 -9.01 1.68
CA HIS A 208 5.00 -8.50 2.16
C HIS A 208 3.84 -9.07 1.36
N VAL A 209 2.63 -8.97 1.92
CA VAL A 209 1.39 -9.41 1.26
C VAL A 209 0.29 -8.38 1.46
N ARG A 210 -0.47 -8.10 0.40
CA ARG A 210 -1.79 -7.47 0.48
C ARG A 210 -2.85 -8.55 0.31
N ILE A 211 -3.80 -8.56 1.24
CA ILE A 211 -4.90 -9.53 1.28
C ILE A 211 -6.16 -8.81 0.77
N LEU A 212 -6.62 -9.24 -0.39
CA LEU A 212 -7.69 -8.62 -1.16
C LEU A 212 -8.79 -9.63 -1.45
N PHE A 213 -9.94 -9.14 -1.87
CA PHE A 213 -11.08 -9.96 -2.25
C PHE A 213 -11.64 -9.52 -3.61
N ASP A 214 -11.89 -10.49 -4.48
CA ASP A 214 -12.56 -10.30 -5.76
C ASP A 214 -13.96 -10.91 -5.72
N ARG A 215 -14.97 -10.10 -6.01
CA ARG A 215 -16.40 -10.50 -6.05
C ARG A 215 -16.91 -10.74 -7.47
N THR A 216 -16.07 -10.46 -8.46
CA THR A 216 -16.41 -10.44 -9.88
C THR A 216 -15.92 -11.68 -10.61
N GLY A 217 -14.93 -12.39 -10.04
CA GLY A 217 -14.26 -13.52 -10.68
C GLY A 217 -13.26 -13.12 -11.77
N GLN A 218 -12.96 -11.82 -11.91
CA GLN A 218 -11.98 -11.32 -12.87
C GLN A 218 -10.57 -11.82 -12.56
N CYS A 219 -10.17 -11.86 -11.29
CA CYS A 219 -8.86 -12.37 -10.88
C CYS A 219 -8.72 -13.85 -11.26
N ARG A 220 -9.78 -14.65 -11.12
CA ARG A 220 -9.79 -16.05 -11.54
C ARG A 220 -9.60 -16.20 -13.05
N GLN A 221 -10.25 -15.35 -13.85
CA GLN A 221 -10.05 -15.34 -15.30
C GLN A 221 -8.63 -14.93 -15.71
N LEU A 222 -7.96 -14.07 -14.92
CA LEU A 222 -6.57 -13.69 -15.16
C LEU A 222 -5.62 -14.83 -14.80
N ASP A 223 -5.86 -15.48 -13.65
CA ASP A 223 -5.14 -16.67 -13.18
C ASP A 223 -5.24 -17.82 -14.20
N GLU A 224 -6.45 -18.16 -14.66
CA GLU A 224 -6.69 -19.22 -15.68
C GLU A 224 -5.97 -18.99 -17.03
N ARG A 225 -5.53 -17.75 -17.32
CA ARG A 225 -4.79 -17.41 -18.55
C ARG A 225 -3.27 -17.48 -18.36
N ASP A 226 -2.79 -17.45 -17.13
CA ASP A 226 -1.38 -17.54 -16.80
C ASP A 226 -0.98 -19.03 -16.70
N PRO A 227 0.16 -19.44 -17.26
CA PRO A 227 0.60 -20.83 -17.20
C PRO A 227 1.12 -21.26 -15.81
N GLU A 228 1.41 -20.30 -14.93
CA GLU A 228 1.84 -20.54 -13.55
C GLU A 228 0.71 -20.17 -12.56
N PRO A 229 0.75 -20.67 -11.31
CA PRO A 229 -0.30 -20.35 -10.32
C PRO A 229 -0.40 -18.86 -10.03
N GLY A 230 -1.56 -18.22 -10.18
CA GLY A 230 -1.76 -16.78 -10.02
C GLY A 230 -1.47 -15.97 -11.30
N PHE A 231 -1.38 -14.64 -11.19
CA PHE A 231 -1.01 -13.77 -12.31
C PHE A 231 -0.10 -12.62 -11.90
N SER A 232 0.70 -12.10 -12.83
CA SER A 232 1.67 -11.03 -12.57
C SER A 232 1.05 -9.63 -12.56
N GLY A 233 1.72 -8.69 -11.88
CA GLY A 233 1.42 -7.26 -11.97
C GLY A 233 0.87 -6.62 -10.70
N MET A 234 0.99 -5.29 -10.62
CA MET A 234 0.58 -4.49 -9.45
C MET A 234 -0.91 -4.12 -9.47
N ASN A 235 -1.50 -4.03 -10.66
CA ASN A 235 -2.91 -3.69 -10.85
C ASN A 235 -3.78 -4.94 -10.73
N VAL A 236 -4.60 -4.98 -9.68
CA VAL A 236 -5.42 -6.15 -9.36
C VAL A 236 -6.89 -5.73 -9.28
N PRO A 237 -7.82 -6.41 -9.97
CA PRO A 237 -9.25 -6.15 -9.87
C PRO A 237 -9.85 -6.75 -8.58
N ALA A 238 -9.18 -6.55 -7.44
CA ALA A 238 -9.59 -6.98 -6.11
C ALA A 238 -9.40 -5.83 -5.12
N ARG A 239 -10.14 -5.86 -4.00
CA ARG A 239 -10.15 -4.76 -3.03
C ARG A 239 -10.03 -5.28 -1.62
N HIS A 240 -9.52 -4.45 -0.71
CA HIS A 240 -9.67 -4.73 0.71
C HIS A 240 -11.16 -4.64 1.11
N PRO A 241 -11.57 -5.29 2.21
CA PRO A 241 -12.89 -5.07 2.80
C PRO A 241 -13.13 -3.58 3.10
N PRO A 242 -14.38 -3.09 3.03
CA PRO A 242 -14.70 -1.69 3.25
C PRO A 242 -14.05 -1.13 4.51
N GLY A 243 -13.24 -0.08 4.35
CA GLY A 243 -12.61 0.61 5.48
C GLY A 243 -11.42 -0.10 6.12
N HIS A 244 -10.98 -1.26 5.61
CA HIS A 244 -9.93 -2.05 6.26
C HIS A 244 -8.68 -2.15 5.39
N LEU A 245 -7.50 -2.14 6.01
CA LEU A 245 -6.22 -2.46 5.37
C LEU A 245 -5.77 -3.82 5.87
N LEU A 246 -5.72 -4.80 4.96
CA LEU A 246 -5.27 -6.15 5.27
C LEU A 246 -3.94 -6.36 4.56
N GLY A 247 -2.88 -6.28 5.36
CA GLY A 247 -1.53 -6.54 4.90
C GLY A 247 -0.74 -7.34 5.92
N TRP A 248 0.34 -7.94 5.46
CA TRP A 248 1.28 -8.66 6.30
C TRP A 248 2.71 -8.33 5.90
N VAL A 249 3.57 -8.19 6.92
CA VAL A 249 5.03 -8.07 6.83
C VAL A 249 5.66 -8.94 7.90
N PRO A 250 6.92 -9.38 7.73
CA PRO A 250 7.67 -10.06 8.78
C PRO A 250 7.63 -9.31 10.11
N GLY A 251 7.19 -10.00 11.17
CA GLY A 251 7.08 -9.45 12.52
C GLY A 251 5.73 -8.83 12.88
N ARG A 252 4.81 -8.63 11.91
CA ARG A 252 3.44 -8.18 12.20
C ARG A 252 2.72 -9.19 13.09
N GLN A 253 2.13 -8.70 14.18
CA GLN A 253 1.33 -9.52 15.10
C GLN A 253 -0.14 -9.56 14.64
N PRO A 254 -0.81 -10.73 14.71
CA PRO A 254 -2.24 -10.82 14.44
C PRO A 254 -3.04 -10.23 15.62
N ARG A 255 -4.20 -9.66 15.32
CA ARG A 255 -5.06 -9.02 16.33
C ARG A 255 -6.54 -9.20 16.03
N ARG A 256 -7.34 -9.20 17.09
CA ARG A 256 -8.79 -9.14 17.02
C ARG A 256 -9.23 -7.68 16.96
N ASN A 257 -10.01 -7.33 15.96
CA ASN A 257 -10.68 -6.04 15.90
C ASN A 257 -11.70 -5.93 17.05
N PRO A 258 -11.95 -4.71 17.55
CA PRO A 258 -13.11 -4.43 18.38
C PRO A 258 -14.40 -4.92 17.71
N PRO A 259 -15.41 -5.37 18.48
CA PRO A 259 -16.65 -5.94 17.92
C PRO A 259 -17.35 -5.04 16.90
N GLU A 260 -17.29 -3.72 17.10
CA GLU A 260 -17.87 -2.71 16.21
C GLU A 260 -17.14 -2.55 14.86
N LEU A 261 -15.87 -2.97 14.78
CA LEU A 261 -14.99 -2.91 13.60
C LEU A 261 -14.75 -4.30 12.96
N THR A 262 -15.70 -5.20 13.14
CA THR A 262 -15.74 -6.44 12.34
C THR A 262 -16.00 -6.08 10.86
N TRP A 263 -15.83 -7.04 9.95
CA TRP A 263 -16.11 -6.80 8.53
C TRP A 263 -16.68 -8.05 7.87
N VAL A 264 -17.37 -7.87 6.75
CA VAL A 264 -18.06 -8.97 6.06
C VAL A 264 -17.10 -9.66 5.09
N LEU A 265 -16.91 -10.96 5.26
CA LEU A 265 -16.35 -11.85 4.26
C LEU A 265 -17.50 -12.48 3.47
N GLU A 266 -17.59 -12.14 2.18
CA GLU A 266 -18.74 -12.50 1.35
C GLU A 266 -18.56 -13.88 0.71
N ALA A 267 -19.62 -14.69 0.77
CA ALA A 267 -19.65 -15.96 0.06
C ALA A 267 -19.59 -15.74 -1.46
N GLY A 268 -18.90 -16.66 -2.16
CA GLY A 268 -18.69 -16.56 -3.60
C GLY A 268 -17.62 -15.57 -4.04
N SER A 269 -16.90 -14.93 -3.11
CA SER A 269 -15.71 -14.14 -3.44
C SER A 269 -14.45 -15.00 -3.47
N ASP A 270 -13.44 -14.52 -4.20
CA ASP A 270 -12.10 -15.09 -4.25
C ASP A 270 -11.19 -14.31 -3.31
N LEU A 271 -10.39 -15.02 -2.51
CA LEU A 271 -9.24 -14.46 -1.80
C LEU A 271 -8.12 -14.20 -2.80
N VAL A 272 -7.58 -12.99 -2.82
CA VAL A 272 -6.46 -12.62 -3.68
C VAL A 272 -5.29 -12.18 -2.80
N LEU A 273 -4.18 -12.92 -2.90
CA LEU A 273 -2.93 -12.64 -2.20
C LEU A 273 -1.97 -11.98 -3.18
N GLN A 274 -1.90 -10.65 -3.16
CA GLN A 274 -0.85 -9.94 -3.88
C GLN A 274 0.42 -9.99 -3.03
N MET A 275 1.37 -10.80 -3.46
CA MET A 275 2.58 -11.11 -2.71
C MET A 275 3.80 -10.50 -3.39
N HIS A 276 4.58 -9.76 -2.60
CA HIS A 276 5.93 -9.36 -2.94
C HIS A 276 6.90 -10.38 -2.36
N MET A 277 7.67 -11.01 -3.24
CA MET A 277 8.60 -12.08 -2.89
C MET A 277 10.03 -11.71 -3.28
N GLN A 278 10.93 -11.84 -2.31
CA GLN A 278 12.37 -11.64 -2.47
C GLN A 278 13.06 -13.00 -2.53
N ARG A 279 14.05 -13.12 -3.40
CA ARG A 279 14.79 -14.37 -3.54
C ARG A 279 15.82 -14.53 -2.44
N THR A 280 15.94 -15.74 -1.92
CA THR A 280 16.79 -16.07 -0.76
C THR A 280 18.16 -16.64 -1.16
N GLY A 281 18.45 -16.73 -2.47
CA GLY A 281 19.58 -17.51 -3.01
C GLY A 281 19.34 -19.02 -3.02
N LYS A 282 18.12 -19.47 -2.69
CA LYS A 282 17.67 -20.86 -2.75
C LYS A 282 16.34 -20.94 -3.49
N ARG A 283 16.03 -22.12 -4.02
CA ARG A 283 14.69 -22.40 -4.52
C ARG A 283 13.74 -22.50 -3.32
N GLU A 284 12.65 -21.74 -3.36
CA GLU A 284 11.63 -21.68 -2.31
C GLU A 284 10.30 -22.18 -2.86
N SER A 285 9.67 -23.12 -2.15
CA SER A 285 8.31 -23.59 -2.43
C SER A 285 7.34 -22.80 -1.56
N ILE A 286 6.48 -22.01 -2.18
CA ILE A 286 5.66 -21.00 -1.51
C ILE A 286 4.21 -21.43 -1.55
N GLN A 287 3.62 -21.73 -0.40
CA GLN A 287 2.20 -22.11 -0.28
C GLN A 287 1.61 -21.56 1.02
N PRO A 288 1.25 -20.27 1.07
CA PRO A 288 0.80 -19.62 2.29
C PRO A 288 -0.60 -20.06 2.72
N GLU A 289 -0.92 -19.75 3.98
CA GLU A 289 -2.24 -19.96 4.58
C GLU A 289 -2.77 -18.66 5.20
N VAL A 290 -4.07 -18.46 5.10
CA VAL A 290 -4.80 -17.38 5.79
C VAL A 290 -5.85 -17.98 6.72
N GLY A 291 -5.70 -17.71 8.01
CA GLY A 291 -6.69 -18.06 9.03
C GLY A 291 -7.65 -16.90 9.25
N PHE A 292 -8.95 -17.14 9.15
CA PHE A 292 -10.00 -16.19 9.50
C PHE A 292 -10.69 -16.60 10.80
N TYR A 293 -10.91 -15.62 11.67
CA TYR A 293 -11.61 -15.80 12.94
C TYR A 293 -12.93 -15.05 12.87
N PHE A 294 -14.02 -15.79 12.97
CA PHE A 294 -15.37 -15.29 12.80
C PHE A 294 -16.00 -14.89 14.13
N THR A 295 -17.09 -14.13 14.01
CA THR A 295 -17.96 -13.75 15.12
C THR A 295 -19.39 -13.62 14.62
N ASP A 296 -20.37 -13.68 15.53
CA ASP A 296 -21.77 -13.41 15.23
C ASP A 296 -22.11 -11.91 15.35
N VAL A 297 -21.16 -11.10 15.83
CA VAL A 297 -21.34 -9.65 15.95
C VAL A 297 -21.24 -8.97 14.58
N ARG A 298 -22.33 -8.31 14.19
CA ARG A 298 -22.38 -7.49 12.97
C ARG A 298 -21.56 -6.21 13.15
N PRO A 299 -20.91 -5.71 12.09
CA PRO A 299 -20.25 -4.41 12.15
C PRO A 299 -21.28 -3.32 12.40
N SER A 300 -21.06 -2.51 13.43
CA SER A 300 -21.88 -1.33 13.74
C SER A 300 -21.20 -0.04 13.30
N LYS A 301 -19.91 -0.06 12.98
CA LYS A 301 -19.18 1.07 12.40
C LYS A 301 -18.34 0.61 11.21
N THR A 302 -18.27 1.46 10.18
CA THR A 302 -17.45 1.21 8.98
C THR A 302 -16.44 2.32 8.83
N PRO A 303 -15.13 2.05 8.97
CA PRO A 303 -14.12 3.05 8.69
C PRO A 303 -14.10 3.46 7.21
N PHE A 304 -13.56 4.62 6.94
CA PHE A 304 -13.16 5.09 5.64
C PHE A 304 -11.66 4.87 5.46
N LEU A 305 -11.29 4.08 4.45
CA LEU A 305 -9.91 3.99 4.00
C LEU A 305 -9.65 5.12 3.01
N MET A 306 -8.77 6.05 3.39
CA MET A 306 -8.46 7.26 2.64
C MET A 306 -6.96 7.31 2.33
N GLY A 307 -6.55 7.76 1.14
CA GLY A 307 -5.13 7.95 0.80
C GLY A 307 -4.84 9.37 0.33
N LEU A 308 -3.87 10.07 0.93
CA LEU A 308 -3.32 11.32 0.39
C LEU A 308 -2.19 11.00 -0.59
N THR A 309 -2.52 10.90 -1.87
CA THR A 309 -1.56 10.63 -2.95
C THR A 309 -1.04 11.94 -3.55
N ALA A 310 0.28 12.03 -3.74
CA ALA A 310 0.95 13.08 -4.50
C ALA A 310 1.24 12.56 -5.91
N GLN A 311 0.52 13.06 -6.91
CA GLN A 311 0.72 12.67 -8.32
C GLN A 311 1.60 13.66 -9.06
N LEU A 312 1.78 14.88 -8.53
CA LEU A 312 2.64 15.91 -9.12
C LEU A 312 4.13 15.74 -8.77
N ILE A 313 4.59 14.51 -8.55
CA ILE A 313 6.00 14.21 -8.27
C ILE A 313 6.82 14.37 -9.55
N ASP A 314 7.87 15.18 -9.47
CA ASP A 314 8.79 15.46 -10.56
C ASP A 314 10.16 15.84 -10.00
N ILE A 315 10.97 14.82 -9.68
CA ILE A 315 12.22 14.93 -8.93
C ILE A 315 13.39 15.08 -9.92
N PRO A 316 14.10 16.21 -9.93
CA PRO A 316 15.28 16.38 -10.78
C PRO A 316 16.40 15.39 -10.45
N ALA A 317 17.17 15.00 -11.47
CA ALA A 317 18.40 14.24 -11.27
C ALA A 317 19.35 15.02 -10.34
N GLY A 318 19.92 14.34 -9.34
CA GLY A 318 20.87 14.96 -8.40
C GLY A 318 20.23 15.74 -7.25
N ALA A 319 18.91 15.87 -7.19
CA ALA A 319 18.24 16.56 -6.09
C ALA A 319 18.49 15.82 -4.76
N THR A 320 18.92 16.53 -3.71
CA THR A 320 19.25 15.93 -2.40
C THR A 320 18.12 16.03 -1.37
N ASN A 321 17.11 16.86 -1.64
CA ASN A 321 15.96 17.10 -0.77
C ASN A 321 14.79 17.71 -1.54
N TYR A 322 14.14 16.92 -2.39
CA TYR A 322 12.89 17.31 -3.05
C TYR A 322 11.72 16.93 -2.16
N THR A 323 10.81 17.86 -1.85
CA THR A 323 9.70 17.60 -0.92
C THR A 323 8.36 17.81 -1.60
N VAL A 324 7.46 16.85 -1.43
CA VAL A 324 6.05 16.99 -1.77
C VAL A 324 5.21 17.08 -0.51
N THR A 325 4.15 17.87 -0.57
CA THR A 325 3.19 18.01 0.52
C THR A 325 1.77 17.88 0.00
N ARG A 326 0.97 17.07 0.67
CA ARG A 326 -0.47 16.92 0.43
C ARG A 326 -1.23 17.27 1.68
N SER A 327 -2.40 17.85 1.52
CA SER A 327 -3.25 18.22 2.65
C SER A 327 -4.73 17.98 2.37
N PHE A 328 -5.49 17.76 3.45
CA PHE A 328 -6.93 17.60 3.42
C PHE A 328 -7.56 18.18 4.68
N GLU A 329 -8.57 19.03 4.51
CA GLU A 329 -9.36 19.58 5.60
C GLU A 329 -10.56 18.67 5.87
N LEU A 330 -10.72 18.24 7.12
CA LEU A 330 -11.77 17.31 7.49
C LEU A 330 -13.16 17.96 7.44
N PRO A 331 -14.11 17.44 6.66
CA PRO A 331 -15.47 18.00 6.59
C PRO A 331 -16.36 17.54 7.75
N SER A 332 -15.90 16.59 8.56
CA SER A 332 -16.61 16.01 9.70
C SER A 332 -15.61 15.62 10.79
N ASN A 333 -16.09 15.38 12.01
CA ASN A 333 -15.29 14.75 13.04
C ASN A 333 -14.98 13.29 12.65
N VAL A 334 -13.77 12.84 12.98
CA VAL A 334 -13.33 11.46 12.75
C VAL A 334 -12.39 11.00 13.86
N GLU A 335 -12.35 9.71 14.09
CA GLU A 335 -11.30 9.04 14.83
C GLU A 335 -10.26 8.46 13.85
N LEU A 336 -8.99 8.82 14.01
CA LEU A 336 -7.90 8.21 13.24
C LEU A 336 -7.43 6.94 13.95
N LEU A 337 -7.61 5.80 13.26
CA LEU A 337 -7.30 4.47 13.81
C LEU A 337 -5.91 3.97 13.39
N ALA A 338 -5.49 4.27 12.17
CA ALA A 338 -4.27 3.73 11.57
C ALA A 338 -3.74 4.63 10.45
N VAL A 339 -2.44 4.54 10.22
CA VAL A 339 -1.73 5.16 9.09
C VAL A 339 -0.82 4.16 8.38
N MET A 340 -0.71 4.24 7.07
CA MET A 340 0.19 3.42 6.26
C MET A 340 0.85 4.31 5.19
N PRO A 341 2.07 4.79 5.42
CA PRO A 341 2.85 5.51 4.41
C PRO A 341 3.29 4.55 3.29
N HIS A 342 3.42 5.08 2.08
CA HIS A 342 3.97 4.37 0.92
C HIS A 342 4.73 5.35 0.00
N ALA A 343 5.98 5.02 -0.29
CA ALA A 343 6.86 5.75 -1.19
C ALA A 343 8.02 4.84 -1.63
N HIS A 344 8.66 5.09 -2.77
CA HIS A 344 9.69 4.19 -3.31
C HIS A 344 11.10 4.53 -2.80
N TYR A 345 12.13 4.18 -3.57
CA TYR A 345 13.51 4.09 -3.12
C TYR A 345 14.20 5.43 -2.87
N LEU A 346 13.76 6.51 -3.51
CA LEU A 346 14.30 7.85 -3.32
C LEU A 346 13.77 8.51 -2.06
N ALA A 347 12.61 8.08 -1.56
CA ALA A 347 12.04 8.65 -0.34
C ALA A 347 12.98 8.46 0.85
N ARG A 348 13.10 9.53 1.64
CA ARG A 348 14.04 9.64 2.77
C ARG A 348 13.30 9.86 4.08
N GLU A 349 12.29 10.71 4.08
CA GLU A 349 11.57 11.09 5.30
C GLU A 349 10.07 11.22 5.00
N VAL A 350 9.25 10.77 5.95
CA VAL A 350 7.79 10.95 5.91
C VAL A 350 7.36 11.67 7.19
N ARG A 351 6.55 12.71 7.05
CA ARG A 351 5.92 13.45 8.14
C ARG A 351 4.42 13.47 7.96
N PHE A 352 3.69 13.36 9.07
CA PHE A 352 2.25 13.53 9.11
C PHE A 352 1.88 14.35 10.33
N ASN A 353 1.23 15.49 10.09
CA ASN A 353 0.77 16.40 11.11
C ASN A 353 -0.73 16.69 10.93
N ALA A 354 -1.40 17.01 12.04
CA ALA A 354 -2.73 17.59 12.02
C ALA A 354 -2.68 18.99 12.66
N THR A 355 -3.20 19.98 11.95
CA THR A 355 -3.41 21.33 12.48
C THR A 355 -4.89 21.49 12.81
N PHE A 356 -5.20 21.80 14.06
CA PHE A 356 -6.56 21.92 14.59
C PHE A 356 -7.16 23.31 14.27
N PRO A 357 -8.49 23.48 14.36
CA PRO A 357 -9.16 24.76 14.06
C PRO A 357 -8.68 25.95 14.92
N ASP A 358 -8.12 25.69 16.10
CA ASP A 358 -7.53 26.70 16.98
C ASP A 358 -6.09 27.10 16.59
N GLY A 359 -5.54 26.48 15.54
CA GLY A 359 -4.18 26.68 15.06
C GLY A 359 -3.13 25.80 15.76
N ALA A 360 -3.49 25.02 16.78
CA ALA A 360 -2.56 24.08 17.39
C ALA A 360 -2.17 22.99 16.37
N SER A 361 -0.91 22.55 16.39
CA SER A 361 -0.44 21.47 15.51
C SER A 361 0.07 20.29 16.33
N ARG A 362 -0.25 19.08 15.88
CA ARG A 362 0.20 17.82 16.49
C ARG A 362 0.85 16.95 15.45
N SER A 363 2.02 16.42 15.77
CA SER A 363 2.67 15.40 14.95
C SER A 363 2.06 14.03 15.24
N LEU A 364 1.60 13.35 14.20
CA LEU A 364 0.87 12.09 14.27
C LEU A 364 1.66 10.91 13.71
N LEU A 365 2.68 11.17 12.90
CA LEU A 365 3.69 10.19 12.48
C LEU A 365 4.94 10.94 12.01
N TRP A 366 6.11 10.44 12.38
CA TRP A 366 7.38 10.86 11.80
C TRP A 366 8.26 9.64 11.53
N ILE A 367 8.69 9.50 10.28
CA ILE A 367 9.66 8.50 9.84
C ILE A 367 10.88 9.27 9.32
N PRO A 368 11.95 9.42 10.11
CA PRO A 368 13.12 10.21 9.73
C PRO A 368 14.01 9.52 8.69
N ARG A 369 13.86 8.20 8.56
CA ARG A 369 14.63 7.36 7.64
C ARG A 369 13.70 6.32 7.04
N TRP A 370 13.02 6.71 5.96
CA TRP A 370 12.19 5.83 5.16
C TRP A 370 12.99 4.64 4.65
N ASP A 371 12.36 3.48 4.56
CA ASP A 371 12.88 2.31 3.88
C ASP A 371 11.73 1.61 3.16
N PHE A 372 11.75 1.62 1.83
CA PHE A 372 10.75 0.95 1.00
C PHE A 372 10.62 -0.55 1.31
N ASN A 373 11.65 -1.17 1.89
CA ASN A 373 11.57 -2.57 2.29
C ASN A 373 10.70 -2.79 3.55
N TRP A 374 10.49 -1.77 4.38
CA TRP A 374 9.81 -1.92 5.67
C TRP A 374 8.52 -1.09 5.76
N GLN A 375 7.60 -1.37 4.84
CA GLN A 375 6.30 -0.68 4.76
C GLN A 375 5.21 -1.46 5.47
N GLU A 376 4.54 -0.83 6.43
CA GLU A 376 3.43 -1.45 7.15
C GLU A 376 2.37 -0.43 7.58
N GLU A 377 1.22 -0.95 8.01
CA GLU A 377 0.19 -0.17 8.69
C GLU A 377 0.56 -0.01 10.17
N TYR A 378 0.69 1.23 10.63
CA TYR A 378 0.86 1.60 12.02
C TYR A 378 -0.49 1.97 12.64
N ARG A 379 -0.87 1.29 13.72
CA ARG A 379 -2.10 1.58 14.46
C ARG A 379 -1.83 2.39 15.70
N TYR A 380 -2.71 3.33 16.01
CA TYR A 380 -2.64 4.07 17.25
C TYR A 380 -3.13 3.22 18.42
N GLN A 381 -2.45 3.32 19.57
CA GLN A 381 -2.85 2.65 20.81
C GLN A 381 -4.23 3.10 21.28
N GLN A 382 -4.50 4.39 21.13
CA GLN A 382 -5.82 4.99 21.26
C GLN A 382 -6.16 5.72 19.98
N PRO A 383 -7.38 5.56 19.43
CA PRO A 383 -7.84 6.38 18.33
C PRO A 383 -7.62 7.87 18.60
N VAL A 384 -7.14 8.60 17.58
CA VAL A 384 -6.90 10.03 17.70
C VAL A 384 -8.12 10.79 17.20
N HIS A 385 -8.81 11.48 18.11
CA HIS A 385 -9.92 12.34 17.76
C HIS A 385 -9.45 13.54 16.93
N LEU A 386 -10.04 13.73 15.76
CA LEU A 386 -9.77 14.82 14.83
C LEU A 386 -11.09 15.54 14.52
N PRO A 387 -11.26 16.79 14.97
CA PRO A 387 -12.50 17.51 14.75
C PRO A 387 -12.64 17.97 13.29
N ARG A 388 -13.87 18.27 12.89
CA ARG A 388 -14.16 19.00 11.66
C ARG A 388 -13.31 20.28 11.58
N GLY A 389 -12.78 20.57 10.40
CA GLY A 389 -11.89 21.70 10.15
C GLY A 389 -10.42 21.44 10.52
N ALA A 390 -10.09 20.30 11.14
CA ALA A 390 -8.70 19.91 11.28
C ALA A 390 -8.09 19.63 9.90
N ARG A 391 -6.91 20.19 9.66
CA ARG A 391 -6.14 20.04 8.42
C ARG A 391 -5.09 18.95 8.61
N LEU A 392 -5.26 17.86 7.88
CA LEU A 392 -4.30 16.78 7.76
C LEU A 392 -3.24 17.15 6.74
N GLU A 393 -1.97 17.02 7.07
CA GLU A 393 -0.85 17.34 6.18
C GLU A 393 0.19 16.24 6.19
N CYS A 394 0.47 15.67 5.03
CA CYS A 394 1.53 14.71 4.80
C CYS A 394 2.64 15.37 3.97
N SER A 395 3.89 15.19 4.39
CA SER A 395 5.06 15.63 3.64
C SER A 395 6.04 14.48 3.49
N ILE A 396 6.54 14.29 2.27
CA ILE A 396 7.54 13.27 1.94
C ILE A 396 8.70 13.94 1.24
N SER A 397 9.92 13.70 1.71
CA SER A 397 11.14 14.17 1.06
C SER A 397 11.87 13.03 0.35
N TYR A 398 12.52 13.36 -0.76
CA TYR A 398 13.22 12.44 -1.64
C TYR A 398 14.66 12.91 -1.89
N ASP A 399 15.58 11.95 -1.98
CA ASP A 399 16.98 12.13 -2.34
C ASP A 399 17.29 11.35 -3.62
N ASN A 400 17.34 12.06 -4.74
CA ASN A 400 17.73 11.57 -6.05
C ASN A 400 19.20 11.89 -6.39
N SER A 401 20.06 12.00 -5.38
CA SER A 401 21.50 12.16 -5.58
C SER A 401 22.21 10.82 -5.77
N ALA A 402 23.45 10.87 -6.25
CA ALA A 402 24.32 9.70 -6.33
C ALA A 402 24.79 9.20 -4.95
N ALA A 403 24.60 10.00 -3.89
CA ALA A 403 24.94 9.63 -2.52
C ALA A 403 23.85 8.79 -1.84
N ASN A 404 22.61 8.83 -2.35
CA ASN A 404 21.56 7.92 -1.90
C ASN A 404 21.87 6.51 -2.40
N ILE A 405 22.36 5.66 -1.49
CA ILE A 405 22.68 4.25 -1.76
C ILE A 405 21.47 3.42 -2.23
N ARG A 406 20.25 3.91 -2.01
CA ARG A 406 19.02 3.25 -2.46
C ARG A 406 18.55 3.75 -3.83
N ASN A 407 19.17 4.80 -4.40
CA ASN A 407 18.78 5.29 -5.71
C ASN A 407 18.92 4.18 -6.76
N PRO A 408 17.84 3.75 -7.43
CA PRO A 408 17.94 2.68 -8.42
C PRO A 408 18.62 3.13 -9.72
N ASN A 409 18.94 4.42 -9.85
CA ASN A 409 19.51 5.02 -11.06
C ASN A 409 20.96 5.45 -10.83
N HIS A 410 21.89 4.84 -11.57
CA HIS A 410 23.30 5.20 -11.59
C HIS A 410 23.80 5.39 -13.04
N PRO A 411 24.01 6.63 -13.52
CA PRO A 411 23.87 7.91 -12.80
C PRO A 411 22.40 8.28 -12.48
N PRO A 412 22.15 9.19 -11.53
CA PRO A 412 20.79 9.68 -11.27
C PRO A 412 20.15 10.28 -12.52
N ARG A 413 18.85 10.04 -12.69
CA ARG A 413 18.01 10.60 -13.76
C ARG A 413 16.79 11.27 -13.16
N ARG A 414 16.07 12.09 -13.93
CA ARG A 414 14.79 12.67 -13.51
C ARG A 414 13.79 11.54 -13.23
N VAL A 415 13.07 11.62 -12.11
CA VAL A 415 12.07 10.61 -11.70
C VAL A 415 10.73 11.30 -11.50
N ILE A 416 9.66 10.72 -12.04
CA ILE A 416 8.30 11.27 -11.97
C ILE A 416 7.39 10.32 -11.18
N PHE A 417 6.15 10.74 -10.92
CA PHE A 417 5.12 9.86 -10.37
C PHE A 417 4.89 8.64 -11.27
N GLY A 418 4.88 7.45 -10.69
CA GLY A 418 4.57 6.22 -11.42
C GLY A 418 4.53 4.97 -10.54
N PRO A 419 3.92 3.88 -11.01
CA PRO A 419 3.71 2.67 -10.21
C PRO A 419 4.95 1.75 -10.16
N GLN A 420 5.99 2.00 -10.97
CA GLN A 420 7.20 1.18 -10.94
C GLN A 420 8.06 1.59 -9.75
N SER A 421 8.77 0.63 -9.15
CA SER A 421 9.70 0.93 -8.05
C SER A 421 10.84 1.87 -8.45
N THR A 422 11.13 2.01 -9.75
CA THR A 422 12.09 2.98 -10.31
C THR A 422 11.49 4.36 -10.61
N ASP A 423 10.16 4.45 -10.63
CA ASP A 423 9.43 5.72 -10.52
C ASP A 423 9.29 6.07 -9.04
N GLU A 424 8.59 7.17 -8.71
CA GLU A 424 8.23 7.48 -7.33
C GLU A 424 6.74 7.51 -7.07
N MET A 425 6.39 7.22 -5.82
CA MET A 425 5.04 7.44 -5.27
C MET A 425 5.18 8.18 -3.96
N GLY A 426 4.14 8.93 -3.60
CA GLY A 426 4.07 9.62 -2.32
C GLY A 426 2.66 9.52 -1.78
N GLU A 427 2.43 8.54 -0.92
CA GLU A 427 1.11 8.26 -0.38
C GLU A 427 1.15 8.13 1.14
N LEU A 428 0.12 8.66 1.78
CA LEU A 428 -0.20 8.32 3.15
C LEU A 428 -1.64 7.83 3.20
N TRP A 429 -1.81 6.57 3.56
CA TRP A 429 -3.13 5.96 3.76
C TRP A 429 -3.54 6.08 5.22
N PHE A 430 -4.84 6.28 5.47
CA PHE A 430 -5.44 6.43 6.78
C PHE A 430 -6.67 5.55 6.89
N GLN A 431 -6.86 4.97 8.07
CA GLN A 431 -8.14 4.42 8.47
C GLN A 431 -8.85 5.45 9.37
N LEU A 432 -9.82 6.17 8.81
CA LEU A 432 -10.61 7.18 9.50
C LEU A 432 -11.98 6.61 9.87
N LEU A 433 -12.45 6.81 11.09
CA LEU A 433 -13.77 6.37 11.51
C LEU A 433 -14.63 7.60 11.76
N PRO A 434 -15.62 7.91 10.90
CA PRO A 434 -16.49 9.05 11.14
C PRO A 434 -17.35 8.82 12.40
N ASP A 435 -17.61 9.90 13.14
CA ASP A 435 -18.46 9.87 14.34
C ASP A 435 -19.89 9.39 13.99
N HIS A 436 -20.40 9.81 12.83
CA HIS A 436 -21.71 9.42 12.33
C HIS A 436 -21.63 8.73 10.97
N ALA A 437 -22.46 7.70 10.76
CA ALA A 437 -22.48 6.94 9.51
C ALA A 437 -22.75 7.81 8.27
N ASN A 438 -23.53 8.89 8.42
CA ASN A 438 -23.87 9.81 7.32
C ASN A 438 -22.66 10.68 6.89
N ASP A 439 -21.68 10.88 7.76
CA ASP A 439 -20.48 11.68 7.45
C ASP A 439 -19.54 10.96 6.47
N LEU A 440 -19.66 9.63 6.34
CA LEU A 440 -18.89 8.83 5.39
C LEU A 440 -19.09 9.30 3.94
N ALA A 441 -20.33 9.61 3.56
CA ALA A 441 -20.65 10.08 2.21
C ALA A 441 -20.01 11.44 1.92
N ILE A 442 -19.98 12.33 2.93
CA ILE A 442 -19.35 13.64 2.84
C ILE A 442 -17.83 13.50 2.71
N LEU A 443 -17.19 12.69 3.56
CA LEU A 443 -15.76 12.38 3.48
C LEU A 443 -15.36 11.82 2.12
N GLN A 444 -16.11 10.84 1.61
CA GLN A 444 -15.86 10.23 0.30
C GLN A 444 -16.01 11.23 -0.84
N ARG A 445 -17.00 12.13 -0.77
CA ARG A 445 -17.22 13.18 -1.77
C ARG A 445 -16.08 14.18 -1.78
N GLU A 446 -15.74 14.75 -0.62
CA GLU A 446 -14.67 15.76 -0.52
C GLU A 446 -13.32 15.17 -0.91
N LYS A 447 -13.04 13.92 -0.50
CA LYS A 447 -11.85 13.20 -0.96
C LYS A 447 -11.84 13.04 -2.47
N ARG A 448 -12.93 12.57 -3.08
CA ARG A 448 -13.00 12.41 -4.54
C ARG A 448 -12.73 13.73 -5.28
N LEU A 449 -13.25 14.85 -4.78
CA LEU A 449 -12.98 16.17 -5.35
C LEU A 449 -11.50 16.56 -5.22
N MET A 450 -10.91 16.33 -4.04
CA MET A 450 -9.48 16.57 -3.82
C MET A 450 -8.62 15.74 -4.79
N ASP A 451 -8.90 14.45 -4.95
CA ASP A 451 -8.18 13.59 -5.90
C ASP A 451 -8.34 14.05 -7.33
N SER A 452 -9.57 14.41 -7.72
CA SER A 452 -9.85 14.86 -9.08
C SER A 452 -9.04 16.10 -9.45
N ARG A 453 -8.81 17.03 -8.49
CA ARG A 453 -7.94 18.20 -8.70
C ARG A 453 -6.47 17.81 -8.88
N GLU A 454 -5.96 16.90 -8.06
CA GLU A 454 -4.58 16.41 -8.15
C GLU A 454 -4.35 15.68 -9.49
N THR A 455 -5.28 14.78 -9.86
CA THR A 455 -5.22 14.02 -11.12
C THR A 455 -5.38 14.94 -12.33
N ALA A 456 -6.23 15.96 -12.27
CA ALA A 456 -6.34 16.95 -13.34
C ALA A 456 -5.01 17.66 -13.57
N GLY A 457 -4.36 18.15 -12.50
CA GLY A 457 -3.04 18.78 -12.61
C GLY A 457 -1.98 17.85 -13.19
N PHE A 458 -2.02 16.55 -12.84
CA PHE A 458 -1.11 15.54 -13.40
C PHE A 458 -1.28 15.43 -14.92
N TYR A 459 -2.51 15.25 -15.40
CA TYR A 459 -2.77 15.13 -16.84
C TYR A 459 -2.56 16.44 -17.60
N GLU A 460 -2.85 17.60 -16.99
CA GLU A 460 -2.52 18.89 -17.58
C GLU A 460 -1.02 19.05 -17.79
N ASN A 461 -0.19 18.65 -16.82
CA ASN A 461 1.27 18.68 -16.97
C ASN A 461 1.73 17.69 -18.06
N PHE A 462 1.17 16.48 -18.09
CA PHE A 462 1.50 15.46 -19.07
C PHE A 462 1.17 15.93 -20.50
N LEU A 463 -0.04 16.45 -20.72
CA LEU A 463 -0.52 16.92 -22.02
C LEU A 463 0.22 18.17 -22.53
N ARG A 464 0.87 18.96 -21.66
CA ARG A 464 1.78 20.03 -22.13
C ARG A 464 2.99 19.47 -22.89
N ALA A 465 3.47 18.28 -22.52
CA ALA A 465 4.58 17.61 -23.19
C ALA A 465 4.09 16.66 -24.31
N HIS A 466 2.87 16.12 -24.17
CA HIS A 466 2.28 15.13 -25.07
C HIS A 466 0.87 15.55 -25.50
N PRO A 467 0.73 16.65 -26.28
CA PRO A 467 -0.58 17.22 -26.62
C PRO A 467 -1.42 16.33 -27.55
N ASP A 468 -0.84 15.28 -28.12
CA ASP A 468 -1.47 14.32 -29.01
C ASP A 468 -1.83 12.98 -28.33
N ASP A 469 -1.64 12.87 -27.01
CA ASP A 469 -2.02 11.66 -26.26
C ASP A 469 -3.53 11.61 -25.98
N ALA A 470 -4.27 10.99 -26.91
CA ALA A 470 -5.72 10.82 -26.81
C ALA A 470 -6.19 10.17 -25.49
N PRO A 471 -5.55 9.10 -24.96
CA PRO A 471 -5.94 8.52 -23.67
C PRO A 471 -5.86 9.51 -22.50
N SER A 472 -4.84 10.36 -22.44
CA SER A 472 -4.70 11.39 -21.39
C SER A 472 -5.75 12.48 -21.50
N HIS A 473 -6.16 12.85 -22.71
CA HIS A 473 -7.31 13.74 -22.90
C HIS A 473 -8.60 13.14 -22.32
N VAL A 474 -8.86 11.85 -22.57
CA VAL A 474 -10.01 11.15 -21.96
C VAL A 474 -9.90 11.14 -20.43
N ALA A 475 -8.72 10.82 -19.90
CA ALA A 475 -8.50 10.74 -18.48
C ALA A 475 -8.67 12.11 -17.78
N LEU A 476 -8.19 13.20 -18.38
CA LEU A 476 -8.41 14.56 -17.91
C LEU A 476 -9.90 14.93 -17.95
N GLY A 477 -10.60 14.67 -19.06
CA GLY A 477 -12.03 14.94 -19.17
C GLY A 477 -12.86 14.25 -18.06
N LYS A 478 -12.53 12.99 -17.73
CA LYS A 478 -13.20 12.21 -16.68
C LYS A 478 -13.07 12.82 -15.28
N VAL A 479 -11.95 13.47 -14.97
CA VAL A 479 -11.74 14.10 -13.66
C VAL A 479 -12.24 15.54 -13.60
N LEU A 480 -12.34 16.23 -14.75
CA LEU A 480 -12.93 17.56 -14.84
C LEU A 480 -14.44 17.57 -14.62
N GLY A 481 -15.15 16.53 -15.06
CA GLY A 481 -16.61 16.40 -14.87
C GLY A 481 -17.04 16.53 -13.40
N PRO A 482 -16.53 15.69 -12.47
CA PRO A 482 -16.81 15.80 -11.03
C PRO A 482 -16.43 17.14 -10.41
N LEU A 483 -15.52 17.90 -11.01
CA LEU A 483 -15.13 19.25 -10.59
C LEU A 483 -16.09 20.35 -11.08
N GLY A 484 -17.15 19.98 -11.81
CA GLY A 484 -18.10 20.92 -12.42
C GLY A 484 -17.55 21.62 -13.67
N GLN A 485 -16.41 21.18 -14.21
CA GLN A 485 -15.76 21.77 -15.38
C GLN A 485 -16.22 21.08 -16.67
N THR A 486 -17.54 20.96 -16.84
CA THR A 486 -18.18 20.16 -17.89
C THR A 486 -17.79 20.60 -19.31
N ALA A 487 -17.73 21.90 -19.57
CA ALA A 487 -17.33 22.42 -20.89
C ALA A 487 -15.88 22.06 -21.25
N ALA A 488 -14.96 22.12 -20.28
CA ALA A 488 -13.57 21.71 -20.47
C ALA A 488 -13.45 20.19 -20.66
N ALA A 489 -14.24 19.40 -19.91
CA ALA A 489 -14.31 17.96 -20.10
C ALA A 489 -14.77 17.60 -21.53
N ALA A 490 -15.84 18.23 -22.02
CA ALA A 490 -16.35 18.02 -23.37
C ALA A 490 -15.31 18.37 -24.44
N LEU A 491 -14.56 19.47 -24.27
CA LEU A 491 -13.47 19.84 -25.17
C LEU A 491 -12.42 18.73 -25.24
N HIS A 492 -11.96 18.21 -24.10
CA HIS A 492 -10.97 17.13 -24.08
C HIS A 492 -11.49 15.82 -24.67
N PHE A 493 -12.76 15.46 -24.46
CA PHE A 493 -13.32 14.29 -25.15
C PHE A 493 -13.38 14.48 -26.67
N ARG A 494 -13.75 15.67 -27.16
CA ARG A 494 -13.73 15.98 -28.60
C ARG A 494 -12.30 15.90 -29.16
N THR A 495 -11.33 16.51 -28.49
CA THR A 495 -9.91 16.42 -28.89
C THR A 495 -9.41 14.96 -28.91
N ALA A 496 -9.77 14.15 -27.90
CA ALA A 496 -9.42 12.73 -27.89
C ALA A 496 -9.99 11.98 -29.10
N LEU A 497 -11.23 12.29 -29.51
CA LEU A 497 -11.90 11.70 -30.67
C LEU A 497 -11.36 12.21 -32.01
N GLU A 498 -10.88 13.45 -32.08
CA GLU A 498 -10.16 14.00 -33.23
C GLU A 498 -8.83 13.28 -33.44
N LEU A 499 -8.09 13.05 -32.36
CA LEU A 499 -6.81 12.33 -32.37
C LEU A 499 -7.00 10.84 -32.65
N ASN A 500 -8.03 10.23 -32.05
CA ASN A 500 -8.35 8.82 -32.23
C ASN A 500 -9.88 8.58 -32.10
N PRO A 501 -10.60 8.42 -33.22
CA PRO A 501 -12.02 8.11 -33.22
C PRO A 501 -12.39 6.75 -32.58
N GLY A 502 -11.41 5.89 -32.30
CA GLY A 502 -11.59 4.62 -31.59
C GLY A 502 -11.58 4.74 -30.07
N GLN A 503 -11.56 5.95 -29.49
CA GLN A 503 -11.59 6.14 -28.03
C GLN A 503 -13.00 5.91 -27.48
N SER A 504 -13.30 4.65 -27.19
CA SER A 504 -14.59 4.18 -26.67
C SER A 504 -15.11 5.01 -25.48
N GLU A 505 -14.33 5.14 -24.40
CA GLU A 505 -14.77 5.91 -23.23
C GLU A 505 -15.09 7.39 -23.57
N ALA A 506 -14.41 8.00 -24.55
CA ALA A 506 -14.64 9.40 -24.92
C ALA A 506 -16.04 9.62 -25.52
N HIS A 507 -16.50 8.71 -26.40
CA HIS A 507 -17.85 8.73 -26.94
C HIS A 507 -18.90 8.64 -25.84
N TYR A 508 -18.72 7.71 -24.89
CA TYR A 508 -19.66 7.56 -23.78
C TYR A 508 -19.75 8.81 -22.90
N TYR A 509 -18.62 9.36 -22.45
CA TYR A 509 -18.64 10.52 -21.56
C TYR A 509 -19.09 11.80 -22.26
N LEU A 510 -18.76 11.98 -23.54
CA LEU A 510 -19.30 13.08 -24.34
C LEU A 510 -20.83 12.93 -24.51
N GLY A 511 -21.32 11.72 -24.77
CA GLY A 511 -22.75 11.43 -24.84
C GLY A 511 -23.50 11.74 -23.55
N LEU A 512 -22.91 11.44 -22.37
CA LEU A 512 -23.48 11.84 -21.09
C LEU A 512 -23.58 13.36 -20.92
N ILE A 513 -22.52 14.09 -21.29
CA ILE A 513 -22.52 15.56 -21.21
C ILE A 513 -23.59 16.15 -22.13
N LEU A 514 -23.67 15.68 -23.38
CA LEU A 514 -24.67 16.12 -24.35
C LEU A 514 -26.10 15.79 -23.89
N PHE A 515 -26.29 14.64 -23.24
CA PHE A 515 -27.58 14.26 -22.66
C PHE A 515 -27.99 15.23 -21.54
N ASP A 516 -27.08 15.54 -20.61
CA ASP A 516 -27.33 16.51 -19.53
C ASP A 516 -27.60 17.93 -20.07
N GLU A 517 -27.00 18.28 -21.22
CA GLU A 517 -27.24 19.52 -21.98
C GLU A 517 -28.52 19.47 -22.85
N GLN A 518 -29.30 18.38 -22.78
CA GLN A 518 -30.53 18.13 -23.56
C GLN A 518 -30.33 18.10 -25.09
N GLN A 519 -29.10 17.86 -25.55
CA GLN A 519 -28.75 17.63 -26.95
C GLN A 519 -28.94 16.16 -27.30
N PHE A 520 -30.19 15.69 -27.24
CA PHE A 520 -30.53 14.27 -27.37
C PHE A 520 -30.09 13.62 -28.70
N PRO A 521 -30.23 14.26 -29.88
CA PRO A 521 -29.76 13.69 -31.14
C PRO A 521 -28.25 13.44 -31.16
N GLU A 522 -27.47 14.39 -30.66
CA GLU A 522 -26.02 14.31 -30.57
C GLU A 522 -25.59 13.28 -29.52
N ALA A 523 -26.22 13.27 -28.34
CA ALA A 523 -25.98 12.27 -27.31
C ALA A 523 -26.22 10.85 -27.82
N ARG A 524 -27.32 10.63 -28.54
CA ARG A 524 -27.62 9.34 -29.19
C ARG A 524 -26.51 8.93 -30.15
N ALA A 525 -26.08 9.83 -31.02
CA ALA A 525 -25.05 9.54 -32.01
C ALA A 525 -23.74 9.13 -31.34
N GLU A 526 -23.37 9.77 -30.22
CA GLU A 526 -22.20 9.39 -29.43
C GLU A 526 -22.35 8.02 -28.75
N PHE A 527 -23.50 7.71 -28.15
CA PHE A 527 -23.73 6.37 -27.58
C PHE A 527 -23.74 5.26 -28.65
N GLU A 528 -24.27 5.54 -29.85
CA GLU A 528 -24.20 4.62 -30.98
C GLU A 528 -22.75 4.43 -31.48
N ARG A 529 -21.93 5.50 -31.50
CA ARG A 529 -20.50 5.40 -31.81
C ARG A 529 -19.78 4.53 -30.79
N GLU A 530 -20.06 4.71 -29.50
CA GLU A 530 -19.50 3.87 -28.45
C GLU A 530 -19.82 2.39 -28.69
N LEU A 531 -21.07 2.05 -29.01
CA LEU A 531 -21.44 0.67 -29.29
C LEU A 531 -20.86 0.12 -30.60
N ARG A 532 -20.49 0.97 -31.56
CA ARG A 532 -19.74 0.55 -32.76
C ARG A 532 -18.29 0.20 -32.42
N VAL A 533 -17.65 0.98 -31.56
CA VAL A 533 -16.25 0.78 -31.16
C VAL A 533 -16.13 -0.35 -30.12
N ASN A 534 -17.03 -0.36 -29.13
CA ASN A 534 -17.08 -1.32 -28.04
C ASN A 534 -18.50 -1.88 -27.87
N PRO A 535 -18.88 -2.90 -28.68
CA PRO A 535 -20.22 -3.48 -28.64
C PRO A 535 -20.62 -4.08 -27.28
N GLY A 536 -19.63 -4.43 -26.43
CA GLY A 536 -19.85 -4.97 -25.09
C GLY A 536 -20.17 -3.91 -24.02
N PHE A 537 -20.03 -2.62 -24.31
CA PHE A 537 -20.20 -1.55 -23.33
C PHE A 537 -21.68 -1.24 -23.04
N TYR A 538 -22.29 -2.08 -22.20
CA TYR A 538 -23.73 -2.02 -21.91
C TYR A 538 -24.23 -0.65 -21.39
N LYS A 539 -23.37 0.17 -20.79
CA LYS A 539 -23.76 1.50 -20.30
C LYS A 539 -24.14 2.46 -21.43
N ALA A 540 -23.62 2.28 -22.64
CA ALA A 540 -24.06 3.04 -23.79
C ALA A 540 -25.48 2.65 -24.23
N ASP A 541 -25.87 1.37 -24.12
CA ASP A 541 -27.27 0.97 -24.32
C ASP A 541 -28.17 1.62 -23.25
N VAL A 542 -27.71 1.72 -22.00
CA VAL A 542 -28.44 2.46 -20.95
C VAL A 542 -28.59 3.94 -21.34
N GLY A 543 -27.55 4.57 -21.87
CA GLY A 543 -27.60 5.95 -22.39
C GLY A 543 -28.63 6.13 -23.51
N LEU A 544 -28.66 5.21 -24.50
CA LEU A 544 -29.69 5.20 -25.55
C LEU A 544 -31.10 4.97 -25.01
N GLY A 545 -31.22 4.13 -23.99
CA GLY A 545 -32.46 3.93 -23.24
C GLY A 545 -32.94 5.24 -22.60
N SER A 546 -32.06 5.95 -21.90
CA SER A 546 -32.36 7.26 -21.29
C SER A 546 -32.76 8.30 -22.33
N VAL A 547 -32.04 8.41 -23.45
CA VAL A 547 -32.42 9.29 -24.57
C VAL A 547 -33.83 8.98 -25.06
N SER A 548 -34.14 7.69 -25.27
CA SER A 548 -35.46 7.26 -25.74
C SER A 548 -36.58 7.58 -24.73
N ILE A 549 -36.28 7.58 -23.43
CA ILE A 549 -37.22 7.96 -22.37
C ILE A 549 -37.55 9.45 -22.45
N GLU A 550 -36.54 10.31 -22.56
CA GLU A 550 -36.73 11.76 -22.68
C GLU A 550 -37.52 12.13 -23.95
N GLU A 551 -37.33 11.38 -25.03
CA GLU A 551 -38.10 11.51 -26.27
C GLU A 551 -39.48 10.84 -26.22
N GLN A 552 -39.89 10.28 -25.08
CA GLN A 552 -41.16 9.58 -24.88
C GLN A 552 -41.35 8.32 -25.76
N ASN A 553 -40.27 7.79 -26.33
CA ASN A 553 -40.29 6.55 -27.11
C ASN A 553 -40.02 5.34 -26.21
N LEU A 554 -41.04 4.97 -25.43
CA LEU A 554 -40.96 3.86 -24.47
C LEU A 554 -40.68 2.50 -25.13
N ASP A 555 -41.04 2.32 -26.40
CA ASP A 555 -40.73 1.10 -27.15
C ASP A 555 -39.23 0.94 -27.39
N GLN A 556 -38.55 2.00 -27.87
CA GLN A 556 -37.09 1.98 -28.06
C GLN A 556 -36.34 1.92 -26.74
N ALA A 557 -36.82 2.63 -25.72
CA ALA A 557 -36.24 2.57 -24.37
C ALA A 557 -36.20 1.12 -23.85
N GLU A 558 -37.28 0.37 -24.02
CA GLU A 558 -37.35 -1.03 -23.60
C GLU A 558 -36.34 -1.92 -24.36
N VAL A 559 -36.19 -1.71 -25.67
CA VAL A 559 -35.24 -2.44 -26.52
C VAL A 559 -33.80 -2.23 -26.03
N HIS A 560 -33.40 -0.98 -25.82
CA HIS A 560 -32.05 -0.66 -25.37
C HIS A 560 -31.77 -1.16 -23.95
N LEU A 561 -32.70 -1.00 -23.01
CA LEU A 561 -32.52 -1.51 -21.65
C LEU A 561 -32.46 -3.05 -21.60
N LYS A 562 -33.20 -3.75 -22.48
CA LYS A 562 -33.05 -5.21 -22.64
C LYS A 562 -31.70 -5.59 -23.22
N ALA A 563 -31.19 -4.85 -24.22
CA ALA A 563 -29.84 -5.06 -24.75
C ALA A 563 -28.76 -4.87 -23.67
N ALA A 564 -28.90 -3.84 -22.83
CA ALA A 564 -28.03 -3.62 -21.69
C ALA A 564 -28.03 -4.82 -20.72
N LEU A 565 -29.22 -5.36 -20.37
CA LEU A 565 -29.33 -6.54 -19.50
C LEU A 565 -28.84 -7.84 -20.15
N ASN A 566 -28.91 -7.97 -21.47
CA ASN A 566 -28.30 -9.12 -22.14
C ASN A 566 -26.78 -9.14 -21.96
N LYS A 567 -26.15 -7.96 -21.94
CA LYS A 567 -24.69 -7.79 -21.74
C LYS A 567 -24.30 -7.81 -20.25
N ASN A 568 -25.14 -7.26 -19.37
CA ASN A 568 -24.95 -7.29 -17.91
C ASN A 568 -26.25 -7.68 -17.19
N PRO A 569 -26.55 -8.99 -17.06
CA PRO A 569 -27.83 -9.45 -16.53
C PRO A 569 -28.11 -9.06 -15.10
N LYS A 570 -27.09 -8.76 -14.30
CA LYS A 570 -27.18 -8.53 -12.85
C LYS A 570 -27.28 -7.05 -12.46
N ASP A 571 -27.34 -6.13 -13.42
CA ASP A 571 -27.43 -4.69 -13.12
C ASP A 571 -28.78 -4.34 -12.46
N PRO A 572 -28.81 -3.93 -11.18
CA PRO A 572 -30.07 -3.62 -10.49
C PRO A 572 -30.72 -2.33 -11.01
N GLY A 573 -29.92 -1.34 -11.40
CA GLY A 573 -30.44 -0.05 -11.88
C GLY A 573 -31.13 -0.17 -13.23
N VAL A 574 -30.54 -0.93 -14.15
CA VAL A 574 -31.15 -1.18 -15.47
C VAL A 574 -32.43 -2.01 -15.33
N ARG A 575 -32.48 -2.98 -14.42
CA ARG A 575 -33.71 -3.75 -14.11
C ARG A 575 -34.82 -2.85 -13.58
N GLU A 576 -34.50 -1.92 -12.69
CA GLU A 576 -35.46 -0.97 -12.15
C GLU A 576 -35.99 -0.02 -13.23
N MET A 577 -35.10 0.54 -14.05
CA MET A 577 -35.48 1.37 -15.21
C MET A 577 -36.42 0.59 -16.13
N LEU A 578 -36.06 -0.64 -16.51
CA LEU A 578 -36.87 -1.47 -17.41
C LEU A 578 -38.24 -1.78 -16.79
N ALA A 579 -38.30 -2.10 -15.49
CA ALA A 579 -39.56 -2.35 -14.80
C ALA A 579 -40.49 -1.11 -14.82
N ARG A 580 -39.92 0.09 -14.63
CA ARG A 580 -40.66 1.35 -14.74
C ARG A 580 -41.22 1.57 -16.15
N ILE A 581 -40.43 1.29 -17.19
CA ILE A 581 -40.86 1.42 -18.59
C ILE A 581 -41.98 0.43 -18.94
N VAL A 582 -41.82 -0.84 -18.56
CA VAL A 582 -42.86 -1.87 -18.79
C VAL A 582 -44.17 -1.49 -18.08
N LYS A 583 -44.10 -1.00 -16.85
CA LYS A 583 -45.28 -0.52 -16.11
C LYS A 583 -45.96 0.67 -16.82
N ALA A 584 -45.21 1.70 -17.19
CA ALA A 584 -45.74 2.89 -17.86
C ALA A 584 -46.40 2.55 -19.21
N LYS A 585 -45.85 1.58 -19.95
CA LYS A 585 -46.44 1.07 -21.20
C LYS A 585 -47.74 0.28 -20.97
N ALA A 586 -47.85 -0.43 -19.85
CA ALA A 586 -49.07 -1.15 -19.51
C ALA A 586 -50.19 -0.18 -19.10
N GLU A 587 -49.85 0.92 -18.42
CA GLU A 587 -50.79 1.96 -17.99
C GLU A 587 -51.24 2.89 -19.14
N SER A 588 -50.50 2.92 -20.24
CA SER A 588 -50.82 3.72 -21.44
C SER A 588 -51.53 2.94 -22.54
N LYS A 589 -51.78 1.63 -22.35
CA LYS A 589 -52.66 0.86 -23.23
C LYS A 589 -54.13 1.12 -22.86
N PRO A 590 -54.97 1.58 -23.81
CA PRO A 590 -56.36 1.93 -23.57
C PRO A 590 -57.25 0.74 -23.19
#